data_AF-A0A1L3GFE5-F1
#
_entry.id   AF-A0A1L3GFE5-F1
#
_cell.length_a   1.000
_cell.length_b   1.000
_cell.length_c   1.000
_cell.angle_alpha   90.00
_cell.angle_beta   90.00
_cell.angle_gamma   90.00
#
_symmetry.space_group_name_H-M   'P 1'
#
loop_
_entity.id
_entity.type
_entity.pdbx_description
1 polymer ?
#
loop_
_entity_poly.entity_id
_entity_poly.type
_entity_poly.pdbx_seq_one_letter_code
_entity_poly.pdbx_strand_id
1 'polypeptide(L)'
;MKYILSTVFMLMALCFGNNPALADSMAAPAKPAMTISGEVKRPLKLTVDDLARFQSVEIQLNEVSRDGSFHGVYLHKAVPLRVLLDMAEIIKQDQAFTKQTDLAIRVTDAAGKQVVLSWAEVYYSNAAEVAIAYAAQSVKPMMSEERCLKCHGPEIYRQSLEQYERPATMPKLVIRSDFYTDRYLENVTRIEVIDLYPDIKVDRNVKLESRQILVTGAVARELKLSDLRDYPRMEMSKKVVGVHMGYHGLHRYKGVSLVRILEKAGVDDSLTKAVMISAPDGYRALFSFGELFLSHAGRRIMLAESDNGKPLLGQRGGRYRLIVPEELVDDRDVLAVQRIEVVDLKAIPKISIIGVGPGDTDLVTLEAVSALARADVVVAPEDIVKRFATYLQGKPVLFDPLKLIKHMFRKEHPDLAPAEAERLCNQQREAGVAKIRQALERGQTVAFLDWGDPMVYGSTRWIRAFFSDDQLETIPALSAFNAANAMIQRDVGAGGSIVITVPSGLKEHPQLLASVAKSGDTLAIFMGLKEFSEMRPLFDRYYPGETPVNLVYSAGIAGSERLVRSTLKDAVTRLNADPEKFLGLIYMGPRLDVRFGECP
;
A
#
# COMPACT_ATOMS: atom_id res chain seq x y z
N MET A 1 -50.27 21.82 59.80
CA MET A 1 -50.41 22.79 60.91
C MET A 1 -49.00 23.09 61.41
N LYS A 2 -48.40 24.20 60.95
CA LYS A 2 -48.27 25.48 61.70
C LYS A 2 -47.19 25.34 62.80
N TYR A 3 -46.04 26.02 62.86
CA TYR A 3 -45.51 27.32 62.38
C TYR A 3 -43.95 27.18 62.28
N ILE A 4 -43.22 27.66 61.27
CA ILE A 4 -42.88 29.06 60.90
C ILE A 4 -42.03 29.79 61.98
N LEU A 5 -40.74 30.12 61.70
CA LEU A 5 -40.28 31.48 61.30
C LEU A 5 -38.72 31.60 61.32
N SER A 6 -38.17 32.15 60.21
CA SER A 6 -37.00 33.07 60.09
C SER A 6 -35.61 32.58 60.54
N THR A 7 -34.53 32.68 59.75
CA THR A 7 -33.89 33.97 59.37
C THR A 7 -32.79 33.74 58.29
N VAL A 8 -32.89 34.45 57.14
CA VAL A 8 -31.81 35.11 56.34
C VAL A 8 -30.67 34.22 55.79
N PHE A 9 -30.66 33.82 54.51
CA PHE A 9 -30.20 34.55 53.30
C PHE A 9 -28.81 35.22 53.40
N MET A 10 -27.91 34.80 52.50
CA MET A 10 -26.66 35.47 52.06
C MET A 10 -25.35 35.07 52.77
N LEU A 11 -24.55 34.27 52.03
CA LEU A 11 -23.08 34.23 51.88
C LEU A 11 -22.52 32.79 51.95
N MET A 12 -22.39 32.15 50.78
CA MET A 12 -21.14 31.52 50.34
C MET A 12 -21.35 30.94 48.94
N ALA A 13 -20.99 31.73 47.94
CA ALA A 13 -20.54 31.22 46.65
C ALA A 13 -19.09 30.80 46.81
N LEU A 14 -18.75 29.62 46.29
CA LEU A 14 -17.47 29.12 45.76
C LEU A 14 -17.21 27.68 46.21
N CYS A 15 -16.78 26.88 45.24
CA CYS A 15 -16.28 25.51 45.34
C CYS A 15 -17.31 24.38 45.25
N PHE A 16 -17.91 24.18 44.08
CA PHE A 16 -18.02 22.83 43.49
C PHE A 16 -17.80 22.93 41.98
N GLY A 17 -16.64 22.46 41.53
CA GLY A 17 -16.26 22.41 40.13
C GLY A 17 -17.03 21.33 39.39
N ASN A 18 -17.53 21.69 38.21
CA ASN A 18 -18.06 20.79 37.20
C ASN A 18 -17.00 19.77 36.79
N ASN A 19 -17.33 18.48 36.85
CA ASN A 19 -16.53 17.41 36.28
C ASN A 19 -17.34 16.78 35.13
N PRO A 20 -17.12 17.17 33.86
CA PRO A 20 -17.75 16.52 32.73
C PRO A 20 -16.80 15.44 32.21
N ALA A 21 -16.92 14.22 32.74
CA ALA A 21 -16.28 13.05 32.17
C ALA A 21 -17.30 11.92 32.16
N LEU A 22 -17.38 11.23 31.01
CA LEU A 22 -18.33 10.16 30.66
C LEU A 22 -19.63 10.65 30.00
N ALA A 23 -19.48 11.33 28.87
CA ALA A 23 -20.41 11.14 27.76
C ALA A 23 -19.63 10.41 26.65
N ASP A 24 -20.16 9.28 26.20
CA ASP A 24 -19.66 8.50 25.07
C ASP A 24 -19.34 9.42 23.90
N SER A 25 -18.05 9.63 23.62
CA SER A 25 -17.64 10.26 22.38
C SER A 25 -17.81 9.22 21.26
N MET A 26 -19.02 9.13 20.70
CA MET A 26 -19.13 8.67 19.33
C MET A 26 -18.30 9.64 18.49
N ALA A 27 -17.10 9.21 18.11
CA ALA A 27 -16.23 9.99 17.24
C ALA A 27 -17.06 10.44 16.03
N ALA A 28 -17.08 11.75 15.76
CA ALA A 28 -17.69 12.26 14.54
C ALA A 28 -17.14 11.47 13.34
N PRO A 29 -17.96 11.11 12.34
CA PRO A 29 -17.49 10.36 11.20
C PRO A 29 -16.30 11.10 10.57
N ALA A 30 -15.18 10.38 10.40
CA ALA A 30 -13.97 10.95 9.83
C ALA A 30 -14.31 11.58 8.47
N LYS A 31 -13.92 12.85 8.27
CA LYS A 31 -14.13 13.54 7.00
C LYS A 31 -13.44 12.78 5.87
N PRO A 32 -14.04 12.69 4.66
CA PRO A 32 -13.40 12.09 3.51
C PRO A 32 -12.02 12.70 3.29
N ALA A 33 -11.00 11.83 3.20
CA ALA A 33 -9.62 12.21 2.99
C ALA A 33 -8.99 11.29 1.95
N MET A 34 -8.07 11.86 1.17
CA MET A 34 -7.25 11.13 0.23
C MET A 34 -5.78 11.16 0.64
N THR A 35 -5.03 10.14 0.25
CA THR A 35 -3.57 10.12 0.43
C THR A 35 -2.84 10.24 -0.90
N ILE A 36 -1.65 10.84 -0.86
CA ILE A 36 -0.67 10.81 -1.96
C ILE A 36 0.57 10.10 -1.44
N SER A 37 0.95 9.00 -2.10
CA SER A 37 2.05 8.11 -1.67
C SER A 37 2.76 7.49 -2.88
N GLY A 38 3.59 6.47 -2.64
CA GLY A 38 4.42 5.83 -3.66
C GLY A 38 5.80 6.49 -3.73
N GLU A 39 6.29 6.74 -4.95
CA GLU A 39 7.60 7.35 -5.22
C GLU A 39 7.59 8.86 -4.98
N VAL A 40 7.40 9.24 -3.71
CA VAL A 40 7.33 10.63 -3.24
C VAL A 40 8.13 10.80 -1.95
N LYS A 41 8.76 11.97 -1.78
CA LYS A 41 9.53 12.28 -0.57
C LYS A 41 8.65 12.60 0.62
N ARG A 42 7.51 13.23 0.36
CA ARG A 42 6.58 13.75 1.37
C ARG A 42 5.18 13.19 1.10
N PRO A 43 4.84 12.00 1.62
CA PRO A 43 3.48 11.51 1.54
C PRO A 43 2.49 12.52 2.13
N LEU A 44 1.36 12.72 1.47
CA LEU A 44 0.33 13.68 1.88
C LEU A 44 -0.95 12.95 2.30
N LYS A 45 -1.68 13.53 3.24
CA LYS A 45 -3.07 13.17 3.58
C LYS A 45 -3.88 14.44 3.59
N LEU A 46 -4.87 14.54 2.70
CA LEU A 46 -5.61 15.77 2.42
C LEU A 46 -7.11 15.50 2.56
N THR A 47 -7.79 16.31 3.36
CA THR A 47 -9.26 16.34 3.41
C THR A 47 -9.81 17.22 2.30
N VAL A 48 -11.13 17.14 2.04
CA VAL A 48 -11.83 18.07 1.14
C VAL A 48 -11.63 19.54 1.57
N ASP A 49 -11.60 19.81 2.87
CA ASP A 49 -11.36 21.16 3.42
C ASP A 49 -9.92 21.64 3.16
N ASP A 50 -8.94 20.73 3.18
CA ASP A 50 -7.56 21.06 2.83
C ASP A 50 -7.44 21.38 1.34
N LEU A 51 -8.11 20.59 0.47
CA LEU A 51 -8.16 20.85 -0.97
C LEU A 51 -8.76 22.22 -1.30
N ALA A 52 -9.79 22.64 -0.58
CA ALA A 52 -10.43 23.94 -0.77
C ALA A 52 -9.53 25.15 -0.44
N ARG A 53 -8.40 24.95 0.24
CA ARG A 53 -7.44 26.01 0.58
C ARG A 53 -6.38 26.24 -0.50
N PHE A 54 -6.32 25.38 -1.52
CA PHE A 54 -5.41 25.55 -2.64
C PHE A 54 -5.97 26.52 -3.69
N GLN A 55 -5.07 27.06 -4.52
CA GLN A 55 -5.48 27.73 -5.75
C GLN A 55 -6.26 26.74 -6.62
N SER A 56 -7.48 27.12 -6.98
CA SER A 56 -8.40 26.26 -7.72
C SER A 56 -8.71 26.82 -9.10
N VAL A 57 -9.15 25.92 -9.97
CA VAL A 57 -9.68 26.19 -11.30
C VAL A 57 -11.14 25.77 -11.35
N GLU A 58 -11.91 26.42 -12.21
CA GLU A 58 -13.28 26.01 -12.51
C GLU A 58 -13.30 25.21 -13.81
N ILE A 59 -13.88 24.01 -13.76
CA ILE A 59 -13.93 23.08 -14.89
C ILE A 59 -15.37 22.63 -15.08
N GLN A 60 -15.99 23.01 -16.20
CA GLN A 60 -17.31 22.51 -16.58
C GLN A 60 -17.19 21.29 -17.49
N LEU A 61 -17.85 20.19 -17.13
CA LEU A 61 -17.80 18.92 -17.89
C LEU A 61 -19.20 18.33 -18.07
N ASN A 62 -19.40 17.74 -19.26
CA ASN A 62 -20.54 16.88 -19.55
C ASN A 62 -20.08 15.44 -19.34
N GLU A 63 -20.64 14.76 -18.35
CA GLU A 63 -20.15 13.44 -17.96
C GLU A 63 -20.95 12.35 -18.67
N VAL A 64 -20.30 11.71 -19.66
CA VAL A 64 -20.86 10.59 -20.43
C VAL A 64 -19.84 9.47 -20.50
N SER A 65 -20.24 8.23 -20.25
CA SER A 65 -19.38 7.05 -20.37
C SER A 65 -19.46 6.45 -21.78
N ARG A 66 -18.51 5.58 -22.14
CA ARG A 66 -18.47 4.91 -23.47
C ARG A 66 -19.73 4.11 -23.81
N ASP A 67 -20.45 3.63 -22.82
CA ASP A 67 -21.73 2.92 -22.96
C ASP A 67 -22.92 3.86 -23.27
N GLY A 68 -22.70 5.18 -23.27
CA GLY A 68 -23.73 6.20 -23.47
C GLY A 68 -24.43 6.63 -22.18
N SER A 69 -24.05 6.08 -21.03
CA SER A 69 -24.61 6.48 -19.73
C SER A 69 -24.25 7.94 -19.42
N PHE A 70 -25.28 8.75 -19.19
CA PHE A 70 -25.15 10.14 -18.78
C PHE A 70 -25.09 10.24 -17.25
N HIS A 71 -24.08 10.96 -16.75
CA HIS A 71 -23.76 11.06 -15.33
C HIS A 71 -23.99 12.45 -14.75
N GLY A 72 -24.35 13.43 -15.60
CA GLY A 72 -24.63 14.81 -15.20
C GLY A 72 -23.79 15.83 -15.97
N VAL A 73 -24.11 17.10 -15.76
CA VAL A 73 -23.26 18.23 -16.15
C VAL A 73 -22.90 18.99 -14.90
N TYR A 74 -21.62 19.24 -14.69
CA TYR A 74 -21.13 19.84 -13.46
C TYR A 74 -20.15 20.96 -13.75
N LEU A 75 -20.23 22.02 -12.94
CA LEU A 75 -19.18 23.00 -12.75
C LEU A 75 -18.38 22.61 -11.51
N HIS A 76 -17.18 22.09 -11.72
CA HIS A 76 -16.27 21.62 -10.68
C HIS A 76 -15.36 22.76 -10.22
N LYS A 77 -15.12 22.85 -8.91
CA LYS A 77 -13.97 23.58 -8.34
C LYS A 77 -12.90 22.55 -8.02
N ALA A 78 -11.74 22.68 -8.65
CA ALA A 78 -10.72 21.64 -8.63
C ALA A 78 -9.30 22.20 -8.44
N VAL A 79 -8.45 21.38 -7.85
CA VAL A 79 -7.01 21.64 -7.71
C VAL A 79 -6.28 20.83 -8.79
N PRO A 80 -5.47 21.45 -9.66
CA PRO A 80 -4.59 20.74 -10.58
C PRO A 80 -3.82 19.62 -9.89
N LEU A 81 -3.86 18.39 -10.42
CA LEU A 81 -3.20 17.25 -9.79
C LEU A 81 -1.68 17.47 -9.70
N ARG A 82 -1.10 18.13 -10.71
CA ARG A 82 0.31 18.53 -10.73
C ARG A 82 0.72 19.30 -9.47
N VAL A 83 -0.12 20.22 -8.98
CA VAL A 83 0.20 21.03 -7.78
C VAL A 83 0.32 20.13 -6.55
N LEU A 84 -0.58 19.17 -6.41
CA LEU A 84 -0.57 18.22 -5.29
C LEU A 84 0.65 17.28 -5.35
N LEU A 85 1.03 16.84 -6.55
CA LEU A 85 2.21 16.00 -6.77
C LEU A 85 3.52 16.76 -6.56
N ASP A 86 3.60 18.03 -6.97
CA ASP A 86 4.76 18.89 -6.74
C ASP A 86 5.00 19.09 -5.23
N MET A 87 3.93 19.21 -4.42
CA MET A 87 4.04 19.27 -2.96
C MET A 87 4.50 17.96 -2.31
N ALA A 88 4.10 16.82 -2.88
CA ALA A 88 4.54 15.51 -2.42
C ALA A 88 6.02 15.25 -2.74
N GLU A 89 6.62 16.03 -3.65
CA GLU A 89 7.98 15.89 -4.16
C GLU A 89 8.23 14.49 -4.76
N ILE A 90 7.87 14.31 -6.04
CA ILE A 90 8.12 13.04 -6.76
C ILE A 90 9.61 12.70 -6.75
N ILE A 91 9.93 11.46 -6.40
CA ILE A 91 11.26 10.89 -6.49
C ILE A 91 11.27 9.87 -7.63
N LYS A 92 12.39 9.78 -8.33
CA LYS A 92 12.73 8.59 -9.12
C LYS A 92 13.91 7.95 -8.43
N GLN A 93 13.80 6.68 -8.01
CA GLN A 93 14.91 6.01 -7.33
C GLN A 93 16.15 5.99 -8.23
N ASP A 94 17.34 5.88 -7.63
CA ASP A 94 18.62 6.02 -8.31
C ASP A 94 18.80 4.96 -9.42
N GLN A 95 18.44 5.34 -10.65
CA GLN A 95 18.48 4.52 -11.85
C GLN A 95 19.26 5.23 -12.96
N ALA A 96 19.85 4.45 -13.86
CA ALA A 96 20.52 4.96 -15.06
C ALA A 96 19.61 5.78 -16.01
N PHE A 97 18.28 5.68 -15.86
CA PHE A 97 17.29 6.49 -16.58
C PHE A 97 16.63 7.48 -15.63
N THR A 98 16.91 8.77 -15.78
CA THR A 98 16.49 9.82 -14.83
C THR A 98 15.24 10.60 -15.25
N LYS A 99 14.75 10.40 -16.48
CA LYS A 99 13.53 11.05 -16.97
C LYS A 99 12.30 10.45 -16.29
N GLN A 100 11.28 11.28 -16.06
CA GLN A 100 10.00 10.88 -15.43
C GLN A 100 8.97 10.38 -16.46
N THR A 101 9.35 10.28 -17.72
CA THR A 101 8.46 9.91 -18.85
C THR A 101 7.91 8.50 -18.76
N ASP A 102 8.49 7.64 -17.90
CA ASP A 102 8.09 6.26 -17.67
C ASP A 102 7.34 6.05 -16.34
N LEU A 103 7.01 7.13 -15.61
CA LEU A 103 6.24 7.05 -14.38
C LEU A 103 4.73 6.93 -14.64
N ALA A 104 4.05 6.18 -13.77
CA ALA A 104 2.60 6.08 -13.73
C ALA A 104 2.04 6.71 -12.46
N ILE A 105 0.78 7.13 -12.52
CA ILE A 105 0.02 7.59 -11.35
C ILE A 105 -1.24 6.75 -11.28
N ARG A 106 -1.39 5.96 -10.23
CA ARG A 106 -2.62 5.19 -9.97
C ARG A 106 -3.52 5.96 -9.03
N VAL A 107 -4.79 6.10 -9.38
CA VAL A 107 -5.82 6.72 -8.55
C VAL A 107 -6.84 5.66 -8.17
N THR A 108 -7.20 5.59 -6.88
CA THR A 108 -8.14 4.61 -6.33
C THR A 108 -9.27 5.33 -5.59
N ASP A 109 -10.50 4.87 -5.78
CA ASP A 109 -11.67 5.34 -5.03
C ASP A 109 -11.99 4.49 -3.80
N ALA A 110 -12.98 4.92 -3.02
CA ALA A 110 -13.44 4.22 -1.82
C ALA A 110 -14.08 2.84 -2.11
N ALA A 111 -14.50 2.58 -3.36
CA ALA A 111 -15.02 1.29 -3.80
C ALA A 111 -13.92 0.33 -4.31
N GLY A 112 -12.67 0.78 -4.32
CA GLY A 112 -11.53 0.02 -4.81
C GLY A 112 -11.38 0.04 -6.34
N LYS A 113 -12.15 0.86 -7.07
CA LYS A 113 -11.95 1.07 -8.50
C LYS A 113 -10.65 1.84 -8.69
N GLN A 114 -9.82 1.35 -9.62
CA GLN A 114 -8.51 1.89 -9.91
C GLN A 114 -8.46 2.36 -11.36
N VAL A 115 -7.79 3.50 -11.58
CA VAL A 115 -7.44 4.00 -12.91
C VAL A 115 -5.98 4.45 -12.91
N VAL A 116 -5.37 4.41 -14.08
CA VAL A 116 -3.98 4.83 -14.29
C VAL A 116 -3.92 6.03 -15.19
N LEU A 117 -3.03 6.95 -14.82
CA LEU A 117 -2.62 8.11 -15.57
C LEU A 117 -1.12 7.96 -15.90
N SER A 118 -0.67 8.44 -17.05
CA SER A 118 0.76 8.64 -17.30
C SER A 118 1.24 9.88 -16.54
N TRP A 119 2.53 9.96 -16.20
CA TRP A 119 3.06 11.19 -15.62
C TRP A 119 2.91 12.39 -16.58
N ALA A 120 3.05 12.13 -17.87
CA ALA A 120 3.04 13.18 -18.89
C ALA A 120 1.64 13.76 -19.19
N GLU A 121 0.55 13.01 -19.01
CA GLU A 121 -0.80 13.61 -19.09
C GLU A 121 -1.04 14.65 -17.98
N VAL A 122 -0.26 14.60 -16.89
CA VAL A 122 -0.30 15.59 -15.79
C VAL A 122 0.70 16.73 -15.99
N TYR A 123 1.88 16.46 -16.56
CA TYR A 123 2.99 17.43 -16.61
C TYR A 123 3.30 18.03 -17.98
N TYR A 124 3.03 17.30 -19.07
CA TYR A 124 3.28 17.75 -20.46
C TYR A 124 2.01 18.24 -21.17
N SER A 125 0.92 18.34 -20.43
CA SER A 125 -0.34 18.96 -20.81
C SER A 125 -0.53 20.30 -20.07
N ASN A 126 -1.63 21.02 -20.33
CA ASN A 126 -1.95 22.20 -19.54
C ASN A 126 -2.29 21.79 -18.10
N ALA A 127 -1.90 22.58 -17.11
CA ALA A 127 -2.00 22.21 -15.70
C ALA A 127 -3.43 21.82 -15.24
N ALA A 128 -4.47 22.35 -15.88
CA ALA A 128 -5.87 22.08 -15.54
C ALA A 128 -6.49 20.88 -16.29
N GLU A 129 -5.73 20.13 -17.09
CA GLU A 129 -6.28 18.95 -17.80
C GLU A 129 -6.63 17.81 -16.85
N VAL A 130 -5.83 17.61 -15.80
CA VAL A 130 -6.06 16.58 -14.78
C VAL A 130 -6.13 17.27 -13.42
N ALA A 131 -7.25 17.11 -12.72
CA ALA A 131 -7.48 17.81 -11.45
C ALA A 131 -8.29 16.96 -10.46
N ILE A 132 -8.16 17.31 -9.19
CA ILE A 132 -8.98 16.77 -8.10
C ILE A 132 -10.01 17.84 -7.70
N ALA A 133 -11.27 17.60 -8.02
CA ALA A 133 -12.39 18.41 -7.59
C ALA A 133 -12.69 18.18 -6.11
N TYR A 134 -12.93 19.28 -5.40
CA TYR A 134 -13.37 19.28 -3.99
C TYR A 134 -14.80 19.79 -3.84
N ALA A 135 -15.38 20.37 -4.89
CA ALA A 135 -16.78 20.74 -4.97
C ALA A 135 -17.28 20.65 -6.42
N ALA A 136 -18.57 20.36 -6.58
CA ALA A 136 -19.25 20.33 -7.87
C ALA A 136 -20.66 20.92 -7.74
N GLN A 137 -21.04 21.76 -8.69
CA GLN A 137 -22.39 22.28 -8.83
C GLN A 137 -23.02 21.72 -10.12
N SER A 138 -24.17 21.07 -10.00
CA SER A 138 -24.92 20.61 -11.19
C SER A 138 -25.36 21.81 -12.03
N VAL A 139 -25.11 21.73 -13.34
CA VAL A 139 -25.56 22.69 -14.34
C VAL A 139 -26.80 22.13 -15.01
N LYS A 140 -27.95 22.75 -14.78
CA LYS A 140 -29.23 22.31 -15.33
C LYS A 140 -29.53 23.04 -16.65
N PRO A 141 -30.23 22.38 -17.60
CA PRO A 141 -30.73 23.06 -18.78
C PRO A 141 -31.73 24.15 -18.37
N MET A 142 -31.83 25.21 -19.18
CA MET A 142 -32.76 26.33 -18.95
C MET A 142 -34.20 25.93 -19.34
N MET A 143 -34.75 24.97 -18.60
CA MET A 143 -36.12 24.50 -18.71
C MET A 143 -36.89 25.03 -17.49
N SER A 144 -37.80 25.97 -17.72
CA SER A 144 -38.78 26.40 -16.71
C SER A 144 -40.10 25.67 -16.94
N GLU A 145 -40.83 25.42 -15.86
CA GLU A 145 -42.17 24.83 -15.91
C GLU A 145 -43.07 25.64 -16.85
N GLU A 146 -43.00 26.97 -16.78
CA GLU A 146 -43.75 27.91 -17.61
C GLU A 146 -43.43 27.83 -19.12
N ARG A 147 -42.18 27.54 -19.50
CA ARG A 147 -41.79 27.33 -20.92
C ARG A 147 -42.16 25.92 -21.40
N CYS A 148 -42.00 24.91 -20.56
CA CYS A 148 -42.17 23.51 -20.96
C CYS A 148 -43.64 23.11 -21.09
N LEU A 149 -44.52 23.69 -20.26
CA LEU A 149 -45.98 23.49 -20.32
C LEU A 149 -46.61 23.85 -21.67
N LYS A 150 -45.92 24.64 -22.51
CA LYS A 150 -46.37 24.99 -23.86
C LYS A 150 -46.17 23.87 -24.89
N CYS A 151 -45.28 22.92 -24.60
CA CYS A 151 -44.89 21.86 -25.54
C CYS A 151 -45.24 20.45 -25.04
N HIS A 152 -45.17 20.20 -23.73
CA HIS A 152 -45.40 18.89 -23.11
C HIS A 152 -45.83 19.03 -21.64
N GLY A 153 -46.38 17.97 -21.04
CA GLY A 153 -46.80 17.95 -19.64
C GLY A 153 -45.64 18.02 -18.64
N PRO A 154 -45.91 18.39 -17.36
CA PRO A 154 -44.89 18.62 -16.33
C PRO A 154 -44.08 17.36 -15.98
N GLU A 155 -44.60 16.16 -16.24
CA GLU A 155 -43.89 14.90 -16.02
C GLU A 155 -42.67 14.72 -16.93
N ILE A 156 -42.80 15.08 -18.21
CA ILE A 156 -41.70 15.02 -19.19
C ILE A 156 -40.58 15.96 -18.78
N TYR A 157 -40.93 17.15 -18.27
CA TYR A 157 -39.96 18.11 -17.72
C TYR A 157 -39.25 17.57 -16.47
N ARG A 158 -40.00 17.03 -15.50
CA ARG A 158 -39.42 16.47 -14.27
C ARG A 158 -38.46 15.31 -14.55
N GLN A 159 -38.88 14.36 -15.39
CA GLN A 159 -38.03 13.23 -15.79
C GLN A 159 -36.76 13.72 -16.51
N SER A 160 -36.86 14.77 -17.32
CA SER A 160 -35.71 15.36 -18.01
C SER A 160 -34.73 16.06 -17.06
N LEU A 161 -35.20 16.62 -15.95
CA LEU A 161 -34.34 17.27 -14.95
C LEU A 161 -33.73 16.30 -13.95
N GLU A 162 -34.41 15.21 -13.62
CA GLU A 162 -33.98 14.22 -12.61
C GLU A 162 -32.56 13.71 -12.86
N GLN A 163 -32.21 13.45 -14.13
CA GLN A 163 -30.86 13.03 -14.54
C GLN A 163 -29.74 14.06 -14.23
N TYR A 164 -30.08 15.33 -13.98
CA TYR A 164 -29.13 16.38 -13.58
C TYR A 164 -29.06 16.56 -12.06
N GLU A 165 -29.87 15.84 -11.29
CA GLU A 165 -29.97 15.98 -9.83
C GLU A 165 -29.03 15.05 -9.06
N ARG A 166 -28.34 14.12 -9.75
CA ARG A 166 -27.33 13.27 -9.14
C ARG A 166 -26.26 14.14 -8.46
N PRO A 167 -26.03 14.01 -7.15
CA PRO A 167 -24.91 14.68 -6.49
C PRO A 167 -23.60 13.98 -6.86
N ALA A 168 -22.58 14.76 -7.21
CA ALA A 168 -21.22 14.25 -7.34
C ALA A 168 -20.57 14.14 -5.95
N THR A 169 -19.92 13.02 -5.67
CA THR A 169 -19.23 12.79 -4.39
C THR A 169 -17.74 13.18 -4.48
N MET A 170 -17.17 13.63 -3.37
CA MET A 170 -15.85 14.30 -3.32
C MET A 170 -14.88 13.59 -2.36
N PRO A 171 -13.56 13.68 -2.59
CA PRO A 171 -12.92 14.34 -3.73
C PRO A 171 -13.08 13.54 -5.03
N LYS A 172 -13.10 14.21 -6.18
CA LYS A 172 -13.36 13.60 -7.50
C LYS A 172 -12.21 13.85 -8.47
N LEU A 173 -11.71 12.80 -9.12
CA LEU A 173 -10.78 12.91 -10.25
C LEU A 173 -11.55 13.34 -11.50
N VAL A 174 -11.10 14.43 -12.12
CA VAL A 174 -11.64 14.94 -13.39
C VAL A 174 -10.53 15.12 -14.42
N ILE A 175 -10.82 14.75 -15.67
CA ILE A 175 -9.84 14.75 -16.76
C ILE A 175 -10.45 15.39 -18.01
N ARG A 176 -10.13 16.66 -18.25
CA ARG A 176 -10.77 17.50 -19.27
C ARG A 176 -10.47 17.06 -20.71
N SER A 177 -9.33 16.42 -20.92
CA SER A 177 -8.90 15.93 -22.24
C SER A 177 -9.64 14.67 -22.69
N ASP A 178 -10.33 13.98 -21.78
CA ASP A 178 -11.14 12.81 -22.10
C ASP A 178 -12.45 13.19 -22.75
N PHE A 179 -12.83 12.44 -23.78
CA PHE A 179 -14.16 12.53 -24.36
C PHE A 179 -15.17 11.68 -23.57
N TYR A 180 -14.73 10.52 -23.07
CA TYR A 180 -15.55 9.65 -22.24
C TYR A 180 -15.04 9.63 -20.79
N THR A 181 -15.98 9.67 -19.84
CA THR A 181 -15.69 9.86 -18.41
C THR A 181 -15.49 8.56 -17.63
N ASP A 182 -15.25 7.44 -18.31
CA ASP A 182 -15.10 6.10 -17.71
C ASP A 182 -14.08 6.03 -16.58
N ARG A 183 -13.02 6.85 -16.64
CA ARG A 183 -11.96 6.94 -15.62
C ARG A 183 -12.12 8.08 -14.62
N TYR A 184 -13.25 8.78 -14.61
CA TYR A 184 -13.55 9.73 -13.54
C TYR A 184 -13.90 8.92 -12.29
N LEU A 185 -13.27 9.26 -11.17
CA LEU A 185 -13.43 8.57 -9.90
C LEU A 185 -13.98 9.55 -8.86
N GLU A 186 -15.04 9.17 -8.16
CA GLU A 186 -15.56 9.92 -7.01
C GLU A 186 -15.14 9.26 -5.71
N ASN A 187 -15.14 10.00 -4.59
CA ASN A 187 -14.58 9.52 -3.31
C ASN A 187 -13.16 8.96 -3.48
N VAL A 188 -12.29 9.70 -4.17
CA VAL A 188 -10.88 9.34 -4.31
C VAL A 188 -10.27 9.19 -2.91
N THR A 189 -9.64 8.05 -2.64
CA THR A 189 -9.01 7.75 -1.36
C THR A 189 -7.49 7.70 -1.46
N ARG A 190 -6.95 7.37 -2.64
CA ARG A 190 -5.52 7.13 -2.81
C ARG A 190 -5.02 7.58 -4.18
N ILE A 191 -3.88 8.25 -4.19
CA ILE A 191 -3.09 8.57 -5.38
C ILE A 191 -1.67 8.05 -5.15
N GLU A 192 -1.19 7.18 -6.02
CA GLU A 192 0.11 6.52 -5.89
C GLU A 192 0.97 6.82 -7.11
N VAL A 193 2.15 7.37 -6.88
CA VAL A 193 3.18 7.51 -7.93
C VAL A 193 3.96 6.21 -8.01
N ILE A 194 4.08 5.65 -9.21
CA ILE A 194 4.67 4.33 -9.45
C ILE A 194 5.84 4.49 -10.43
N ASP A 195 7.02 4.06 -10.01
CA ASP A 195 8.14 3.73 -10.92
C ASP A 195 8.08 2.22 -11.24
N LEU A 196 8.17 1.88 -12.52
CA LEU A 196 7.90 0.53 -13.01
C LEU A 196 9.13 -0.39 -12.93
N TYR A 197 10.35 0.15 -12.78
CA TYR A 197 11.61 -0.60 -12.79
C TYR A 197 11.69 -1.66 -13.92
N PRO A 198 11.42 -1.31 -15.19
CA PRO A 198 11.45 -2.29 -16.26
C PRO A 198 12.86 -2.86 -16.44
N ASP A 199 12.96 -4.14 -16.81
CA ASP A 199 14.24 -4.80 -17.13
C ASP A 199 14.78 -4.33 -18.49
N ILE A 200 15.17 -3.05 -18.53
CA ILE A 200 15.67 -2.34 -19.71
C ILE A 200 16.96 -1.61 -19.31
N LYS A 201 18.08 -2.09 -19.84
CA LYS A 201 19.39 -1.46 -19.65
C LYS A 201 19.48 -0.16 -20.45
N VAL A 202 20.02 0.89 -19.82
CA VAL A 202 20.39 2.14 -20.51
C VAL A 202 21.79 2.00 -21.09
N ASP A 203 21.93 2.16 -22.40
CA ASP A 203 23.22 2.16 -23.11
C ASP A 203 23.23 3.19 -24.25
N ARG A 204 23.86 4.34 -23.99
CA ARG A 204 23.94 5.46 -24.94
C ARG A 204 24.88 5.22 -26.12
N ASN A 205 25.65 4.14 -26.11
CA ASN A 205 26.58 3.79 -27.18
C ASN A 205 25.94 2.87 -28.24
N VAL A 206 24.77 2.30 -27.95
CA VAL A 206 24.04 1.47 -28.91
C VAL A 206 23.58 2.30 -30.09
N LYS A 207 23.71 1.73 -31.29
CA LYS A 207 23.16 2.35 -32.51
C LYS A 207 21.63 2.42 -32.40
N LEU A 208 21.08 3.63 -32.47
CA LEU A 208 19.64 3.90 -32.49
C LEU A 208 18.98 3.44 -33.80
N GLU A 209 18.79 2.13 -33.92
CA GLU A 209 18.12 1.48 -35.04
C GLU A 209 17.39 0.22 -34.54
N SER A 210 16.16 0.03 -35.00
CA SER A 210 15.39 -1.19 -34.77
C SER A 210 14.83 -1.71 -36.10
N ARG A 211 15.02 -3.01 -36.37
CA ARG A 211 14.50 -3.69 -37.57
C ARG A 211 13.09 -4.22 -37.39
N GLN A 212 12.65 -4.40 -36.14
CA GLN A 212 11.38 -5.00 -35.79
C GLN A 212 10.85 -4.40 -34.50
N ILE A 213 9.54 -4.20 -34.43
CA ILE A 213 8.86 -3.78 -33.20
C ILE A 213 8.21 -5.00 -32.57
N LEU A 214 8.47 -5.22 -31.29
CA LEU A 214 7.81 -6.25 -30.49
C LEU A 214 6.63 -5.62 -29.73
N VAL A 215 5.44 -6.20 -29.85
CA VAL A 215 4.28 -5.86 -29.01
C VAL A 215 4.05 -7.01 -28.04
N THR A 216 4.21 -6.76 -26.74
CA THR A 216 4.26 -7.78 -25.68
C THR A 216 3.48 -7.35 -24.44
N GLY A 217 3.48 -8.18 -23.40
CA GLY A 217 2.86 -7.89 -22.10
C GLY A 217 1.41 -8.37 -22.03
N ALA A 218 0.54 -7.59 -21.38
CA ALA A 218 -0.88 -7.93 -21.17
C ALA A 218 -1.75 -7.75 -22.43
N VAL A 219 -1.41 -8.48 -23.49
CA VAL A 219 -2.07 -8.55 -24.79
C VAL A 219 -2.56 -9.97 -25.10
N ALA A 220 -3.65 -10.13 -25.86
CA ALA A 220 -4.13 -11.46 -26.23
C ALA A 220 -3.18 -12.19 -27.21
N ARG A 221 -2.46 -11.44 -28.05
CA ARG A 221 -1.48 -12.00 -28.98
C ARG A 221 -0.28 -11.06 -29.13
N GLU A 222 0.90 -11.56 -28.82
CA GLU A 222 2.14 -10.84 -29.11
C GLU A 222 2.34 -10.63 -30.61
N LEU A 223 2.82 -9.44 -30.99
CA LEU A 223 3.08 -9.10 -32.39
C LEU A 223 4.57 -8.86 -32.62
N LYS A 224 5.05 -9.33 -33.77
CA LYS A 224 6.42 -9.15 -34.25
C LYS A 224 6.39 -8.39 -35.57
N LEU A 225 6.42 -7.07 -35.53
CA LEU A 225 6.15 -6.20 -36.67
C LEU A 225 7.44 -5.78 -37.38
N SER A 226 7.71 -6.38 -38.55
CA SER A 226 8.81 -5.95 -39.44
C SER A 226 8.40 -4.76 -40.32
N ASP A 227 7.10 -4.62 -40.60
CA ASP A 227 6.52 -3.45 -41.25
C ASP A 227 5.09 -3.15 -40.78
N LEU A 228 4.58 -1.98 -41.17
CA LEU A 228 3.24 -1.51 -40.82
C LEU A 228 2.30 -1.44 -42.04
N ARG A 229 2.54 -2.25 -43.08
CA ARG A 229 1.78 -2.15 -44.34
C ARG A 229 0.30 -2.45 -44.22
N ASP A 230 -0.07 -3.28 -43.26
CA ASP A 230 -1.45 -3.72 -43.04
C ASP A 230 -2.30 -2.73 -42.22
N TYR A 231 -1.74 -1.60 -41.81
CA TYR A 231 -2.44 -0.63 -40.97
C TYR A 231 -2.83 0.63 -41.76
N PRO A 232 -3.98 1.26 -41.46
CA PRO A 232 -4.35 2.52 -42.07
C PRO A 232 -3.37 3.62 -41.68
N ARG A 233 -2.99 4.45 -42.66
CA ARG A 233 -2.08 5.57 -42.44
C ARG A 233 -2.85 6.81 -42.04
N MET A 234 -2.24 7.61 -41.20
CA MET A 234 -2.70 8.95 -40.86
C MET A 234 -1.56 9.95 -41.01
N GLU A 235 -1.94 11.22 -41.16
CA GLU A 235 -1.00 12.34 -41.24
C GLU A 235 -1.40 13.42 -40.23
N MET A 236 -0.40 14.11 -39.70
CA MET A 236 -0.61 15.22 -38.76
C MET A 236 0.58 16.16 -38.74
N SER A 237 0.32 17.38 -38.31
CA SER A 237 1.36 18.37 -38.04
C SER A 237 1.63 18.44 -36.55
N LYS A 238 2.92 18.53 -36.18
CA LYS A 238 3.38 18.70 -34.79
C LYS A 238 4.35 19.88 -34.72
N LYS A 239 4.19 20.69 -33.68
CA LYS A 239 5.20 21.67 -33.26
C LYS A 239 6.29 20.91 -32.51
N VAL A 240 7.49 20.83 -33.05
CA VAL A 240 8.60 20.11 -32.41
C VAL A 240 9.26 21.07 -31.42
N VAL A 241 9.16 20.76 -30.13
CA VAL A 241 9.65 21.59 -29.04
C VAL A 241 10.38 20.71 -28.02
N GLY A 242 11.70 20.83 -27.94
CA GLY A 242 12.49 20.04 -27.00
C GLY A 242 12.58 20.68 -25.62
N VAL A 243 12.52 19.84 -24.58
CA VAL A 243 12.73 20.30 -23.20
C VAL A 243 14.14 20.88 -23.09
N HIS A 244 14.22 22.18 -22.76
CA HIS A 244 15.45 22.97 -22.75
C HIS A 244 16.15 23.17 -24.10
N MET A 245 15.61 22.63 -25.19
CA MET A 245 16.17 22.76 -26.55
C MET A 245 15.42 23.77 -27.42
N GLY A 246 14.18 24.12 -27.04
CA GLY A 246 13.37 25.12 -27.72
C GLY A 246 12.63 24.58 -28.95
N TYR A 247 12.18 25.47 -29.82
CA TYR A 247 11.36 25.13 -30.99
C TYR A 247 12.23 24.73 -32.20
N HIS A 248 11.91 23.60 -32.80
CA HIS A 248 12.62 23.02 -33.95
C HIS A 248 11.81 23.02 -35.25
N GLY A 249 10.62 23.62 -35.26
CA GLY A 249 9.81 23.79 -36.47
C GLY A 249 8.48 23.06 -36.42
N LEU A 250 7.70 23.25 -37.49
CA LEU A 250 6.44 22.56 -37.73
C LEU A 250 6.71 21.39 -38.67
N HIS A 251 6.53 20.17 -38.17
CA HIS A 251 6.78 18.95 -38.92
C HIS A 251 5.47 18.29 -39.32
N ARG A 252 5.43 17.66 -40.49
CA ARG A 252 4.30 16.84 -40.96
C ARG A 252 4.71 15.37 -40.95
N TYR A 253 4.17 14.62 -40.00
CA TYR A 253 4.41 13.20 -39.85
C TYR A 253 3.34 12.38 -40.56
N LYS A 254 3.76 11.25 -41.10
CA LYS A 254 2.87 10.21 -41.65
C LYS A 254 3.22 8.87 -41.02
N GLY A 255 2.21 8.12 -40.61
CA GLY A 255 2.42 6.84 -39.96
C GLY A 255 1.13 6.17 -39.54
N VAL A 256 1.23 5.31 -38.53
CA VAL A 256 0.15 4.43 -38.06
C VAL A 256 -0.18 4.72 -36.61
N SER A 257 -1.47 4.85 -36.30
CA SER A 257 -1.96 5.06 -34.93
C SER A 257 -1.52 3.91 -34.01
N LEU A 258 -0.97 4.26 -32.85
CA LEU A 258 -0.56 3.32 -31.81
C LEU A 258 -1.75 2.47 -31.34
N VAL A 259 -2.92 3.10 -31.19
CA VAL A 259 -4.17 2.42 -30.80
C VAL A 259 -4.53 1.29 -31.77
N ARG A 260 -4.35 1.48 -33.08
CA ARG A 260 -4.66 0.44 -34.08
C ARG A 260 -3.73 -0.77 -33.98
N ILE A 261 -2.47 -0.55 -33.57
CA ILE A 261 -1.51 -1.63 -33.33
C ILE A 261 -1.93 -2.43 -32.09
N LEU A 262 -2.29 -1.74 -31.00
CA LEU A 262 -2.75 -2.36 -29.75
C LEU A 262 -4.06 -3.14 -29.95
N GLU A 263 -5.02 -2.59 -30.68
CA GLU A 263 -6.27 -3.29 -31.05
C GLU A 263 -5.98 -4.60 -31.79
N LYS A 264 -5.01 -4.62 -32.72
CA LYS A 264 -4.62 -5.84 -33.46
C LYS A 264 -3.85 -6.85 -32.59
N ALA A 265 -3.25 -6.42 -31.48
CA ALA A 265 -2.67 -7.27 -30.46
C ALA A 265 -3.73 -7.84 -29.49
N GLY A 266 -4.97 -7.34 -29.56
CA GLY A 266 -6.08 -7.78 -28.72
C GLY A 266 -5.94 -7.31 -27.27
N VAL A 267 -5.61 -6.04 -27.05
CA VAL A 267 -5.73 -5.44 -25.72
C VAL A 267 -7.20 -5.36 -25.30
N ASP A 268 -7.48 -5.58 -24.01
CA ASP A 268 -8.78 -5.25 -23.43
C ASP A 268 -8.89 -3.74 -23.11
N ASP A 269 -9.98 -3.32 -22.49
CA ASP A 269 -10.26 -1.93 -22.19
C ASP A 269 -9.96 -1.54 -20.73
N SER A 270 -9.13 -2.31 -20.02
CA SER A 270 -8.82 -2.04 -18.62
C SER A 270 -8.11 -0.69 -18.44
N LEU A 271 -8.69 0.18 -17.62
CA LEU A 271 -8.17 1.51 -17.31
C LEU A 271 -7.04 1.48 -16.25
N THR A 272 -6.67 0.29 -15.77
CA THR A 272 -5.47 0.07 -14.94
C THR A 272 -4.22 -0.21 -15.78
N LYS A 273 -4.36 -0.33 -17.10
CA LYS A 273 -3.24 -0.62 -18.00
C LYS A 273 -2.56 0.64 -18.51
N ALA A 274 -1.29 0.48 -18.81
CA ALA A 274 -0.47 1.46 -19.50
C ALA A 274 0.37 0.78 -20.60
N VAL A 275 0.93 1.58 -21.50
CA VAL A 275 1.74 1.14 -22.62
C VAL A 275 3.12 1.77 -22.50
N MET A 276 4.14 0.95 -22.28
CA MET A 276 5.53 1.35 -22.28
C MET A 276 6.09 1.24 -23.70
N ILE A 277 6.61 2.34 -24.23
CA ILE A 277 7.30 2.38 -25.52
C ILE A 277 8.79 2.56 -25.25
N SER A 278 9.64 1.68 -25.78
CA SER A 278 11.08 1.74 -25.53
C SER A 278 11.94 1.58 -26.79
N ALA A 279 13.16 2.13 -26.68
CA ALA A 279 14.19 2.14 -27.70
C ALA A 279 15.42 1.31 -27.28
N PRO A 280 16.31 0.94 -28.23
CA PRO A 280 17.49 0.11 -27.96
C PRO A 280 18.51 0.72 -26.99
N ASP A 281 18.55 2.04 -26.83
CA ASP A 281 19.44 2.74 -25.90
C ASP A 281 18.88 2.82 -24.46
N GLY A 282 17.69 2.25 -24.26
CA GLY A 282 16.96 2.26 -23.00
C GLY A 282 16.03 3.47 -22.81
N TYR A 283 15.94 4.39 -23.78
CA TYR A 283 14.97 5.48 -23.75
C TYR A 283 13.54 4.93 -23.79
N ARG A 284 12.64 5.56 -23.02
CA ARG A 284 11.29 5.05 -22.83
C ARG A 284 10.27 6.11 -22.40
N ALA A 285 9.02 5.87 -22.74
CA ALA A 285 7.89 6.69 -22.38
C ALA A 285 6.64 5.82 -22.13
N LEU A 286 5.83 6.24 -21.16
CA LEU A 286 4.60 5.56 -20.75
C LEU A 286 3.36 6.36 -21.17
N PHE A 287 2.31 5.63 -21.55
CA PHE A 287 1.00 6.17 -21.93
C PHE A 287 -0.08 5.38 -21.20
N SER A 288 -1.02 6.05 -20.54
CA SER A 288 -2.15 5.34 -19.93
C SER A 288 -3.14 4.87 -20.99
N PHE A 289 -3.90 3.81 -20.70
CA PHE A 289 -4.99 3.41 -21.60
C PHE A 289 -6.06 4.50 -21.71
N GLY A 290 -6.35 5.20 -20.61
CA GLY A 290 -7.26 6.33 -20.63
C GLY A 290 -6.85 7.39 -21.65
N GLU A 291 -5.58 7.81 -21.60
CA GLU A 291 -5.00 8.78 -22.53
C GLU A 291 -5.17 8.34 -23.99
N LEU A 292 -4.85 7.07 -24.30
CA LEU A 292 -4.89 6.53 -25.67
C LEU A 292 -6.31 6.33 -26.21
N PHE A 293 -7.23 5.81 -25.40
CA PHE A 293 -8.51 5.29 -25.88
C PHE A 293 -9.71 6.19 -25.59
N LEU A 294 -9.65 7.02 -24.53
CA LEU A 294 -10.76 7.89 -24.12
C LEU A 294 -10.65 9.31 -24.68
N SER A 295 -9.49 9.70 -25.24
CA SER A 295 -9.30 11.02 -25.84
C SER A 295 -9.13 10.95 -27.37
N HIS A 296 -9.60 12.00 -28.07
CA HIS A 296 -9.34 12.17 -29.50
C HIS A 296 -7.85 12.45 -29.79
N ALA A 297 -7.14 13.06 -28.84
CA ALA A 297 -5.71 13.33 -28.91
C ALA A 297 -4.90 12.02 -28.89
N GLY A 298 -5.20 11.10 -27.98
CA GLY A 298 -4.50 9.83 -27.84
C GLY A 298 -4.59 8.95 -29.08
N ARG A 299 -5.75 8.93 -29.76
CA ARG A 299 -5.91 8.20 -31.03
C ARG A 299 -5.01 8.72 -32.16
N ARG A 300 -4.46 9.93 -32.02
CA ARG A 300 -3.50 10.54 -32.95
C ARG A 300 -2.05 10.25 -32.60
N ILE A 301 -1.75 9.63 -31.46
CA ILE A 301 -0.40 9.15 -31.17
C ILE A 301 -0.05 8.04 -32.16
N MET A 302 1.10 8.15 -32.81
CA MET A 302 1.45 7.29 -33.95
C MET A 302 2.88 6.78 -33.91
N LEU A 303 3.11 5.67 -34.60
CA LEU A 303 4.41 5.32 -35.14
C LEU A 303 4.57 5.96 -36.52
N ALA A 304 5.37 7.01 -36.60
CA ALA A 304 5.70 7.68 -37.85
C ALA A 304 6.67 6.86 -38.70
N GLU A 305 6.44 6.87 -40.01
CA GLU A 305 7.28 6.25 -41.05
C GLU A 305 8.00 7.31 -41.91
N SER A 306 7.50 8.55 -41.91
CA SER A 306 8.10 9.69 -42.62
C SER A 306 7.92 11.01 -41.86
N ASP A 307 8.85 11.93 -42.09
CA ASP A 307 8.83 13.30 -41.57
C ASP A 307 9.02 14.29 -42.74
N ASN A 308 8.10 15.25 -42.89
CA ASN A 308 8.08 16.23 -43.98
C ASN A 308 8.21 15.57 -45.37
N GLY A 309 7.51 14.44 -45.56
CA GLY A 309 7.52 13.65 -46.79
C GLY A 309 8.77 12.78 -47.01
N LYS A 310 9.79 12.87 -46.14
CA LYS A 310 11.02 12.06 -46.25
C LYS A 310 10.88 10.78 -45.42
N PRO A 311 11.12 9.59 -45.98
CA PRO A 311 11.08 8.33 -45.23
C PRO A 311 12.11 8.32 -44.09
N LEU A 312 11.71 7.84 -42.92
CA LEU A 312 12.60 7.71 -41.75
C LEU A 312 13.58 6.53 -41.86
N LEU A 313 13.26 5.53 -42.69
CA LEU A 313 14.15 4.41 -42.97
C LEU A 313 15.52 4.92 -43.45
N GLY A 314 16.60 4.46 -42.82
CA GLY A 314 17.97 4.87 -43.14
C GLY A 314 18.39 6.21 -42.53
N GLN A 315 17.50 6.90 -41.81
CA GLN A 315 17.85 8.10 -41.04
C GLN A 315 18.30 7.74 -39.61
N ARG A 316 18.95 8.69 -38.94
CA ARG A 316 19.24 8.61 -37.50
C ARG A 316 17.94 8.44 -36.71
N GLY A 317 17.93 7.56 -35.71
CA GLY A 317 16.73 7.33 -34.88
C GLY A 317 15.75 6.31 -35.46
N GLY A 318 16.22 5.42 -36.35
CA GLY A 318 15.49 4.23 -36.78
C GLY A 318 14.29 4.47 -37.72
N ARG A 319 13.74 3.35 -38.21
CA ARG A 319 12.65 3.31 -39.21
C ARG A 319 11.32 3.86 -38.68
N TYR A 320 11.03 3.63 -37.41
CA TYR A 320 9.79 4.06 -36.76
C TYR A 320 10.11 4.93 -35.55
N ARG A 321 9.43 6.07 -35.46
CA ARG A 321 9.50 6.99 -34.33
C ARG A 321 8.11 7.12 -33.73
N LEU A 322 7.99 7.04 -32.42
CA LEU A 322 6.76 7.41 -31.75
C LEU A 322 6.63 8.93 -31.79
N ILE A 323 5.47 9.43 -32.22
CA ILE A 323 5.17 10.86 -32.26
C ILE A 323 3.92 11.14 -31.44
N VAL A 324 4.04 12.08 -30.50
CA VAL A 324 2.95 12.58 -29.66
C VAL A 324 2.62 14.03 -30.07
N PRO A 325 1.56 14.28 -30.86
CA PRO A 325 1.38 15.57 -31.55
C PRO A 325 0.91 16.72 -30.67
N GLU A 326 0.14 16.39 -29.64
CA GLU A 326 -0.63 17.35 -28.85
C GLU A 326 0.10 17.81 -27.58
N GLU A 327 1.30 17.28 -27.33
CA GLU A 327 2.09 17.68 -26.17
C GLU A 327 2.77 19.03 -26.37
N LEU A 328 3.02 19.69 -25.24
CA LEU A 328 3.75 20.95 -25.20
C LEU A 328 5.24 20.78 -25.50
N VAL A 329 5.79 19.58 -25.30
CA VAL A 329 7.20 19.22 -25.50
C VAL A 329 7.33 17.82 -26.10
N ASP A 330 8.48 17.49 -26.68
CA ASP A 330 8.73 16.24 -27.43
C ASP A 330 9.49 15.15 -26.64
N ASP A 331 9.62 15.28 -25.32
CA ASP A 331 10.32 14.30 -24.48
C ASP A 331 9.69 12.88 -24.53
N ARG A 332 8.45 12.71 -24.97
CA ARG A 332 7.86 11.37 -25.22
C ARG A 332 7.96 10.88 -26.66
N ASP A 333 8.61 11.62 -27.56
CA ASP A 333 8.90 11.11 -28.90
C ASP A 333 10.04 10.10 -28.85
N VAL A 334 9.70 8.81 -28.87
CA VAL A 334 10.67 7.72 -28.78
C VAL A 334 11.22 7.41 -30.17
N LEU A 335 12.53 7.60 -30.35
CA LEU A 335 13.24 7.22 -31.58
C LEU A 335 13.50 5.72 -31.63
N ALA A 336 13.59 5.16 -32.83
CA ALA A 336 13.96 3.77 -33.09
C ALA A 336 13.15 2.76 -32.26
N VAL A 337 11.82 2.93 -32.22
CA VAL A 337 10.93 2.10 -31.39
C VAL A 337 11.23 0.61 -31.59
N GLN A 338 11.55 -0.06 -30.48
CA GLN A 338 11.92 -1.47 -30.45
C GLN A 338 10.84 -2.32 -29.77
N ARG A 339 10.24 -1.82 -28.68
CA ARG A 339 9.23 -2.54 -27.93
C ARG A 339 8.06 -1.63 -27.56
N ILE A 340 6.87 -2.23 -27.60
CA ILE A 340 5.58 -1.70 -27.14
C ILE A 340 5.06 -2.72 -26.14
N GLU A 341 5.17 -2.43 -24.86
CA GLU A 341 4.85 -3.37 -23.79
C GLU A 341 3.62 -2.88 -23.03
N VAL A 342 2.57 -3.69 -23.03
CA VAL A 342 1.35 -3.41 -22.26
C VAL A 342 1.53 -3.93 -20.84
N VAL A 343 1.47 -3.04 -19.87
CA VAL A 343 1.64 -3.35 -18.44
C VAL A 343 0.30 -3.12 -17.72
N ASP A 344 -0.09 -4.06 -16.88
CA ASP A 344 -1.24 -3.88 -15.98
C ASP A 344 -0.73 -3.44 -14.61
N LEU A 345 -1.14 -2.24 -14.20
CA LEU A 345 -0.72 -1.63 -12.95
C LEU A 345 -1.83 -1.71 -11.88
N LYS A 346 -2.80 -2.60 -12.07
CA LYS A 346 -3.79 -2.91 -11.04
C LYS A 346 -3.07 -3.35 -9.76
N ALA A 347 -3.27 -2.61 -8.68
CA ALA A 347 -2.83 -3.05 -7.36
C ALA A 347 -3.68 -4.25 -6.94
N ILE A 348 -3.00 -5.35 -6.63
CA ILE A 348 -3.62 -6.50 -5.99
C ILE A 348 -3.55 -6.26 -4.49
N PRO A 349 -4.68 -6.18 -3.78
CA PRO A 349 -4.68 -6.05 -2.33
C PRO A 349 -4.00 -7.25 -1.69
N LYS A 350 -3.08 -6.99 -0.76
CA LYS A 350 -2.33 -8.02 -0.04
C LYS A 350 -2.62 -7.99 1.45
N ILE A 351 -2.27 -9.09 2.10
CA ILE A 351 -2.20 -9.21 3.55
C ILE A 351 -0.72 -9.10 3.94
N SER A 352 -0.36 -8.00 4.56
CA SER A 352 0.96 -7.78 5.14
C SER A 352 0.99 -8.37 6.55
N ILE A 353 1.70 -9.46 6.75
CA ILE A 353 2.00 -10.02 8.07
C ILE A 353 3.18 -9.22 8.64
N ILE A 354 2.91 -8.38 9.63
CA ILE A 354 3.85 -7.38 10.13
C ILE A 354 4.25 -7.73 11.56
N GLY A 355 5.54 -7.98 11.78
CA GLY A 355 6.10 -8.01 13.12
C GLY A 355 6.21 -6.58 13.67
N VAL A 356 5.69 -6.34 14.87
CA VAL A 356 5.77 -5.01 15.50
C VAL A 356 6.97 -4.85 16.44
N GLY A 357 7.82 -5.87 16.53
CA GLY A 357 8.94 -5.91 17.47
C GLY A 357 8.56 -6.52 18.81
N PRO A 358 9.47 -6.58 19.79
CA PRO A 358 9.29 -7.36 21.01
C PRO A 358 8.44 -6.65 22.08
N GLY A 359 8.10 -5.38 21.88
CA GLY A 359 7.48 -4.57 22.92
C GLY A 359 7.30 -3.12 22.51
N ASP A 360 8.29 -2.29 22.83
CA ASP A 360 8.21 -0.85 22.62
C ASP A 360 8.14 -0.45 21.15
N THR A 361 7.43 0.65 20.91
CA THR A 361 7.19 1.16 19.57
C THR A 361 8.46 1.58 18.84
N ASP A 362 9.51 1.93 19.57
CA ASP A 362 10.78 2.41 18.99
C ASP A 362 11.62 1.27 18.40
N LEU A 363 11.24 0.01 18.66
CA LEU A 363 11.87 -1.19 18.09
C LEU A 363 11.15 -1.70 16.83
N VAL A 364 10.15 -0.96 16.33
CA VAL A 364 9.48 -1.25 15.06
C VAL A 364 10.39 -0.91 13.87
N THR A 365 10.29 -1.65 12.77
CA THR A 365 11.06 -1.34 11.56
C THR A 365 10.38 -0.22 10.75
N LEU A 366 11.17 0.54 9.98
CA LEU A 366 10.63 1.55 9.06
C LEU A 366 9.71 0.92 8.00
N GLU A 367 10.01 -0.32 7.58
CA GLU A 367 9.13 -1.05 6.66
C GLU A 367 7.80 -1.42 7.33
N ALA A 368 7.80 -1.85 8.58
CA ALA A 368 6.57 -2.11 9.33
C ALA A 368 5.72 -0.84 9.47
N VAL A 369 6.33 0.32 9.78
CA VAL A 369 5.63 1.62 9.80
C VAL A 369 5.05 1.97 8.43
N SER A 370 5.81 1.73 7.35
CA SER A 370 5.37 2.00 5.99
C SER A 370 4.21 1.08 5.57
N ALA A 371 4.31 -0.21 5.86
CA ALA A 371 3.25 -1.19 5.60
C ALA A 371 1.99 -0.88 6.42
N LEU A 372 2.15 -0.54 7.71
CA LEU A 372 1.07 -0.07 8.56
C LEU A 372 0.41 1.16 7.96
N ALA A 373 1.17 2.13 7.43
CA ALA A 373 0.62 3.33 6.79
C ALA A 373 -0.16 3.01 5.51
N ARG A 374 0.30 2.06 4.68
CA ARG A 374 -0.35 1.62 3.43
C ARG A 374 -1.64 0.83 3.65
N ALA A 375 -1.74 0.07 4.75
CA ALA A 375 -2.88 -0.79 5.06
C ALA A 375 -4.19 -0.01 5.26
N ASP A 376 -5.31 -0.58 4.85
CA ASP A 376 -6.63 0.04 5.01
C ASP A 376 -7.34 -0.46 6.28
N VAL A 377 -7.11 -1.73 6.63
CA VAL A 377 -7.70 -2.39 7.81
C VAL A 377 -6.64 -3.22 8.54
N VAL A 378 -6.89 -3.50 9.82
CA VAL A 378 -5.93 -4.14 10.72
C VAL A 378 -6.52 -5.41 11.34
N VAL A 379 -5.72 -6.45 11.46
CA VAL A 379 -5.97 -7.64 12.29
C VAL A 379 -4.88 -7.62 13.36
N ALA A 380 -5.24 -7.36 14.61
CA ALA A 380 -4.26 -7.18 15.67
C ALA A 380 -4.84 -7.50 17.05
N PRO A 381 -4.02 -8.07 17.95
CA PRO A 381 -4.31 -8.14 19.38
C PRO A 381 -4.62 -6.77 19.99
N GLU A 382 -5.51 -6.73 20.98
CA GLU A 382 -5.96 -5.48 21.62
C GLU A 382 -4.80 -4.67 22.25
N ASP A 383 -3.81 -5.36 22.81
CA ASP A 383 -2.61 -4.75 23.38
C ASP A 383 -1.70 -4.11 22.32
N ILE A 384 -1.54 -4.73 21.14
CA ILE A 384 -0.87 -4.11 19.99
C ILE A 384 -1.64 -2.87 19.54
N VAL A 385 -2.97 -2.97 19.41
CA VAL A 385 -3.80 -1.82 18.99
C VAL A 385 -3.62 -0.63 19.93
N LYS A 386 -3.61 -0.88 21.25
CA LYS A 386 -3.40 0.16 22.26
C LYS A 386 -1.99 0.75 22.18
N ARG A 387 -0.95 -0.10 22.11
CA ARG A 387 0.45 0.35 22.14
C ARG A 387 0.86 1.09 20.87
N PHE A 388 0.39 0.64 19.71
CA PHE A 388 0.74 1.20 18.39
C PHE A 388 -0.33 2.16 17.83
N ALA A 389 -1.27 2.64 18.65
CA ALA A 389 -2.39 3.47 18.23
C ALA A 389 -1.99 4.67 17.35
N THR A 390 -0.86 5.32 17.66
CA THR A 390 -0.29 6.43 16.88
C THR A 390 -0.01 6.03 15.42
N TYR A 391 0.54 4.84 15.19
CA TYR A 391 0.86 4.34 13.84
C TYR A 391 -0.40 3.80 13.14
N LEU A 392 -1.35 3.26 13.89
CA LEU A 392 -2.61 2.75 13.34
C LEU A 392 -3.58 3.86 12.93
N GLN A 393 -3.47 5.07 13.50
CA GLN A 393 -4.30 6.24 13.16
C GLN A 393 -5.81 5.96 13.12
N GLY A 394 -6.31 5.10 14.02
CA GLY A 394 -7.73 4.76 14.11
C GLY A 394 -8.25 3.86 12.97
N LYS A 395 -7.38 3.17 12.25
CA LYS A 395 -7.79 2.20 11.22
C LYS A 395 -8.73 1.13 11.78
N PRO A 396 -9.74 0.68 11.00
CA PRO A 396 -10.67 -0.35 11.45
C PRO A 396 -9.94 -1.66 11.80
N VAL A 397 -10.21 -2.19 12.98
CA VAL A 397 -9.70 -3.49 13.44
C VAL A 397 -10.75 -4.56 13.14
N LEU A 398 -10.39 -5.58 12.35
CA LEU A 398 -11.31 -6.63 11.91
C LEU A 398 -11.63 -7.65 13.03
N PHE A 399 -10.59 -8.09 13.75
CA PHE A 399 -10.67 -8.99 14.90
C PHE A 399 -9.29 -9.12 15.59
N ASP A 400 -9.30 -9.70 16.79
CA ASP A 400 -8.11 -10.08 17.57
C ASP A 400 -7.68 -11.53 17.23
N PRO A 401 -6.52 -11.74 16.60
CA PRO A 401 -6.05 -13.07 16.21
C PRO A 401 -5.51 -13.91 17.38
N LEU A 402 -5.10 -13.28 18.50
CA LEU A 402 -4.56 -13.97 19.67
C LEU A 402 -5.64 -14.82 20.36
N LYS A 403 -6.88 -14.31 20.38
CA LYS A 403 -8.06 -15.04 20.88
C LYS A 403 -8.35 -16.31 20.09
N LEU A 404 -7.84 -16.40 18.85
CA LEU A 404 -8.02 -17.55 17.97
C LEU A 404 -6.85 -18.54 18.02
N ILE A 405 -5.93 -18.43 18.97
CA ILE A 405 -4.93 -19.47 19.26
C ILE A 405 -5.58 -20.54 20.14
N LYS A 406 -5.47 -21.83 19.76
CA LYS A 406 -6.15 -22.94 20.45
C LYS A 406 -5.98 -22.92 21.98
N HIS A 407 -4.77 -22.64 22.49
CA HIS A 407 -4.55 -22.59 23.93
C HIS A 407 -5.19 -21.35 24.59
N MET A 408 -5.22 -20.21 23.91
CA MET A 408 -5.82 -18.97 24.41
C MET A 408 -7.34 -19.10 24.41
N PHE A 409 -7.89 -19.59 23.30
CA PHE A 409 -9.31 -19.89 23.17
C PHE A 409 -9.80 -20.82 24.28
N ARG A 410 -9.06 -21.91 24.56
CA ARG A 410 -9.40 -22.82 25.67
C ARG A 410 -9.34 -22.14 27.04
N LYS A 411 -8.43 -21.20 27.25
CA LYS A 411 -8.33 -20.45 28.52
C LYS A 411 -9.52 -19.51 28.71
N GLU A 412 -10.03 -18.90 27.64
CA GLU A 412 -11.24 -18.06 27.67
C GLU A 412 -12.54 -18.89 27.74
N HIS A 413 -12.49 -20.17 27.36
CA HIS A 413 -13.61 -21.10 27.37
C HIS A 413 -13.33 -22.38 28.17
N PRO A 414 -13.09 -22.29 29.50
CA PRO A 414 -12.67 -23.42 30.32
C PRO A 414 -13.73 -24.52 30.46
N ASP A 415 -15.01 -24.18 30.30
CA ASP A 415 -16.15 -25.09 30.49
C ASP A 415 -16.42 -25.99 29.28
N LEU A 416 -15.78 -25.72 28.14
CA LEU A 416 -15.96 -26.50 26.92
C LEU A 416 -15.12 -27.77 26.92
N ALA A 417 -15.69 -28.86 26.41
CA ALA A 417 -14.91 -30.06 26.12
C ALA A 417 -13.80 -29.75 25.08
N PRO A 418 -12.60 -30.36 25.17
CA PRO A 418 -11.47 -30.02 24.30
C PRO A 418 -11.78 -30.06 22.79
N ALA A 419 -12.50 -31.08 22.33
CA ALA A 419 -12.88 -31.22 20.93
C ALA A 419 -13.89 -30.14 20.47
N GLU A 420 -14.77 -29.71 21.37
CA GLU A 420 -15.73 -28.65 21.10
C GLU A 420 -15.06 -27.28 21.05
N ALA A 421 -14.16 -26.98 21.99
CA ALA A 421 -13.36 -25.76 21.99
C ALA A 421 -12.54 -25.64 20.69
N GLU A 422 -11.93 -26.74 20.24
CA GLU A 422 -11.18 -26.76 18.98
C GLU A 422 -12.08 -26.50 17.76
N ARG A 423 -13.25 -27.15 17.69
CA ARG A 423 -14.23 -26.94 16.62
C ARG A 423 -14.68 -25.47 16.56
N LEU A 424 -15.04 -24.87 17.69
CA LEU A 424 -15.47 -23.48 17.75
C LEU A 424 -14.34 -22.50 17.40
N CYS A 425 -13.10 -22.76 17.88
CA CYS A 425 -11.93 -21.97 17.51
C CYS A 425 -11.71 -21.98 15.99
N ASN A 426 -11.86 -23.13 15.32
CA ASN A 426 -11.73 -23.23 13.87
C ASN A 426 -12.84 -22.47 13.14
N GLN A 427 -14.09 -22.57 13.60
CA GLN A 427 -15.21 -21.80 13.05
C GLN A 427 -14.98 -20.28 13.16
N GLN A 428 -14.44 -19.81 14.28
CA GLN A 428 -14.12 -18.38 14.45
C GLN A 428 -12.94 -17.93 13.56
N ARG A 429 -11.95 -18.81 13.31
CA ARG A 429 -10.89 -18.53 12.32
C ARG A 429 -11.47 -18.38 10.92
N GLU A 430 -12.36 -19.28 10.51
CA GLU A 430 -13.04 -19.18 9.20
C GLU A 430 -13.85 -17.88 9.08
N ALA A 431 -14.55 -17.47 10.13
CA ALA A 431 -15.26 -16.20 10.17
C ALA A 431 -14.31 -14.99 10.08
N GLY A 432 -13.16 -15.03 10.76
CA GLY A 432 -12.11 -14.02 10.64
C GLY A 432 -11.52 -13.94 9.23
N VAL A 433 -11.25 -15.09 8.61
CA VAL A 433 -10.78 -15.19 7.21
C VAL A 433 -11.80 -14.61 6.24
N ALA A 434 -13.10 -14.85 6.45
CA ALA A 434 -14.15 -14.26 5.63
C ALA A 434 -14.13 -12.73 5.68
N LYS A 435 -13.90 -12.13 6.85
CA LYS A 435 -13.74 -10.67 6.99
C LYS A 435 -12.55 -10.14 6.20
N ILE A 436 -11.42 -10.86 6.23
CA ILE A 436 -10.21 -10.51 5.45
C ILE A 436 -10.52 -10.58 3.96
N ARG A 437 -11.13 -11.67 3.47
CA ARG A 437 -11.52 -11.80 2.05
C ARG A 437 -12.44 -10.67 1.60
N GLN A 438 -13.44 -10.33 2.41
CA GLN A 438 -14.35 -9.23 2.11
C GLN A 438 -13.62 -7.86 2.03
N ALA A 439 -12.58 -7.66 2.83
CA ALA A 439 -11.74 -6.46 2.72
C ALA A 439 -10.95 -6.46 1.41
N LEU A 440 -10.29 -7.57 1.06
CA LEU A 440 -9.54 -7.71 -0.19
C LEU A 440 -10.44 -7.53 -1.43
N GLU A 441 -11.66 -8.06 -1.41
CA GLU A 441 -12.67 -7.90 -2.47
C GLU A 441 -13.09 -6.43 -2.66
N ARG A 442 -13.08 -5.63 -1.59
CA ARG A 442 -13.29 -4.17 -1.64
C ARG A 442 -12.03 -3.39 -2.05
N GLY A 443 -10.96 -4.06 -2.47
CA GLY A 443 -9.70 -3.41 -2.83
C GLY A 443 -8.84 -2.99 -1.63
N GLN A 444 -9.23 -3.38 -0.40
CA GLN A 444 -8.55 -2.97 0.83
C GLN A 444 -7.38 -3.90 1.14
N THR A 445 -6.24 -3.30 1.48
CA THR A 445 -5.06 -3.99 2.00
C THR A 445 -5.17 -4.24 3.50
N VAL A 446 -4.63 -5.37 3.97
CA VAL A 446 -4.78 -5.82 5.36
C VAL A 446 -3.43 -5.89 6.06
N ALA A 447 -3.28 -5.17 7.17
CA ALA A 447 -2.15 -5.35 8.08
C ALA A 447 -2.51 -6.40 9.15
N PHE A 448 -1.80 -7.52 9.17
CA PHE A 448 -1.94 -8.57 10.18
C PHE A 448 -0.75 -8.50 11.14
N LEU A 449 -0.98 -8.02 12.36
CA LEU A 449 0.09 -7.70 13.31
C LEU A 449 0.40 -8.88 14.23
N ASP A 450 1.70 -9.11 14.43
CA ASP A 450 2.24 -10.10 15.36
C ASP A 450 3.30 -9.47 16.27
N TRP A 451 3.43 -10.00 17.49
CA TRP A 451 4.52 -9.64 18.39
C TRP A 451 5.83 -10.29 17.93
N GLY A 452 6.95 -9.57 18.10
CA GLY A 452 8.26 -10.01 17.67
C GLY A 452 8.36 -10.16 16.15
N ASP A 453 9.16 -11.13 15.71
CA ASP A 453 9.26 -11.47 14.29
C ASP A 453 8.22 -12.55 13.93
N PRO A 454 7.40 -12.39 12.87
CA PRO A 454 6.34 -13.34 12.53
C PRO A 454 6.85 -14.74 12.18
N MET A 455 8.11 -14.86 11.78
CA MET A 455 8.74 -16.11 11.37
C MET A 455 9.47 -16.80 12.54
N VAL A 456 9.55 -16.17 13.72
CA VAL A 456 10.09 -16.77 14.95
C VAL A 456 8.97 -17.06 15.94
N TYR A 457 8.38 -18.25 15.82
CA TYR A 457 7.25 -18.73 16.62
C TYR A 457 5.98 -17.85 16.57
N GLY A 458 5.82 -17.01 15.54
CA GLY A 458 4.67 -16.11 15.39
C GLY A 458 3.30 -16.78 15.53
N SER A 459 2.37 -16.00 16.09
CA SER A 459 0.98 -16.39 16.31
C SER A 459 0.16 -16.41 15.01
N THR A 460 0.64 -15.70 13.99
CA THR A 460 -0.01 -15.49 12.70
C THR A 460 0.09 -16.67 11.72
N ARG A 461 0.91 -17.68 12.03
CA ARG A 461 1.24 -18.81 11.13
C ARG A 461 0.03 -19.53 10.50
N TRP A 462 -1.11 -19.56 11.20
CA TRP A 462 -2.31 -20.27 10.74
C TRP A 462 -2.97 -19.62 9.53
N ILE A 463 -2.73 -18.32 9.29
CA ILE A 463 -3.36 -17.58 8.18
C ILE A 463 -2.90 -18.12 6.82
N ARG A 464 -1.68 -18.68 6.74
CA ARG A 464 -1.10 -19.27 5.53
C ARG A 464 -1.88 -20.48 5.01
N ALA A 465 -2.70 -21.12 5.84
CA ALA A 465 -3.58 -22.19 5.38
C ALA A 465 -4.79 -21.70 4.55
N PHE A 466 -5.07 -20.39 4.56
CA PHE A 466 -6.29 -19.80 3.99
C PHE A 466 -6.07 -18.91 2.77
N PHE A 467 -4.81 -18.53 2.49
CA PHE A 467 -4.41 -17.59 1.45
C PHE A 467 -3.15 -18.10 0.76
N SER A 468 -3.01 -17.83 -0.54
CA SER A 468 -1.83 -18.20 -1.31
C SER A 468 -0.66 -17.26 -1.06
N ASP A 469 0.56 -17.72 -1.33
CA ASP A 469 1.79 -16.95 -1.04
C ASP A 469 1.86 -15.62 -1.81
N ASP A 470 1.22 -15.48 -2.97
CA ASP A 470 1.14 -14.22 -3.73
C ASP A 470 0.23 -13.17 -3.08
N GLN A 471 -0.72 -13.60 -2.24
CA GLN A 471 -1.60 -12.74 -1.46
C GLN A 471 -0.98 -12.29 -0.13
N LEU A 472 0.09 -12.96 0.30
CA LEU A 472 0.75 -12.71 1.57
C LEU A 472 2.10 -12.02 1.34
N GLU A 473 2.40 -11.05 2.18
CA GLU A 473 3.77 -10.56 2.35
C GLU A 473 4.13 -10.60 3.84
N THR A 474 5.41 -10.80 4.16
CA THR A 474 5.87 -10.86 5.54
C THR A 474 6.92 -9.79 5.75
N ILE A 475 6.66 -8.89 6.69
CA ILE A 475 7.55 -7.81 7.08
C ILE A 475 8.29 -8.26 8.34
N PRO A 476 9.62 -8.45 8.29
CA PRO A 476 10.41 -8.91 9.41
C PRO A 476 10.53 -7.84 10.51
N ALA A 477 10.86 -8.28 11.72
CA ALA A 477 11.00 -7.39 12.87
C ALA A 477 12.07 -7.87 13.87
N LEU A 478 12.36 -7.03 14.86
CA LEU A 478 13.21 -7.46 15.98
C LEU A 478 12.45 -8.47 16.84
N SER A 479 13.03 -9.65 17.02
CA SER A 479 12.50 -10.63 17.97
C SER A 479 12.93 -10.29 19.39
N ALA A 480 12.18 -10.79 20.38
CA ALA A 480 12.59 -10.74 21.78
C ALA A 480 13.96 -11.42 22.01
N PHE A 481 14.37 -12.33 21.13
CA PHE A 481 15.73 -12.88 21.11
C PHE A 481 16.80 -11.80 20.91
N ASN A 482 16.60 -10.87 19.98
CA ASN A 482 17.56 -9.80 19.71
C ASN A 482 17.65 -8.85 20.91
N ALA A 483 16.49 -8.44 21.45
CA ALA A 483 16.43 -7.60 22.64
C ALA A 483 17.07 -8.28 23.86
N ALA A 484 16.79 -9.56 24.07
CA ALA A 484 17.35 -10.32 25.19
C ALA A 484 18.88 -10.45 25.09
N ASN A 485 19.43 -10.71 23.90
CA ASN A 485 20.88 -10.72 23.69
C ASN A 485 21.52 -9.37 24.03
N ALA A 486 20.87 -8.27 23.64
CA ALA A 486 21.31 -6.92 23.98
C ALA A 486 21.24 -6.66 25.50
N MET A 487 20.31 -7.26 26.23
CA MET A 487 20.29 -7.15 27.70
C MET A 487 21.38 -8.00 28.37
N ILE A 488 21.67 -9.18 27.83
CA ILE A 488 22.65 -10.12 28.40
C ILE A 488 24.07 -9.55 28.38
N GLN A 489 24.43 -8.78 27.35
CA GLN A 489 25.74 -8.12 27.19
C GLN A 489 26.92 -9.12 27.31
N ARG A 490 26.75 -10.30 26.72
CA ARG A 490 27.75 -11.39 26.62
C ARG A 490 27.76 -11.96 25.22
N ASP A 491 28.84 -12.64 24.88
CA ASP A 491 28.92 -13.37 23.62
C ASP A 491 28.10 -14.66 23.73
N VAL A 492 26.80 -14.53 23.48
CA VAL A 492 25.86 -15.67 23.43
C VAL A 492 26.26 -16.70 22.36
N GLY A 493 27.09 -16.31 21.37
CA GLY A 493 27.58 -17.17 20.29
C GLY A 493 28.96 -17.79 20.55
N ALA A 494 29.58 -17.59 21.71
CA ALA A 494 30.93 -18.09 22.01
C ALA A 494 31.11 -19.62 21.89
N GLY A 495 30.00 -20.38 21.84
CA GLY A 495 29.97 -21.81 21.54
C GLY A 495 30.30 -22.15 20.08
N GLY A 496 30.14 -21.19 19.16
CA GLY A 496 30.11 -21.41 17.71
C GLY A 496 28.67 -21.55 17.18
N SER A 497 27.68 -21.81 18.04
CA SER A 497 26.28 -21.78 17.66
C SER A 497 25.34 -21.34 18.80
N ILE A 498 24.12 -20.95 18.40
CA ILE A 498 23.00 -20.63 19.29
C ILE A 498 21.80 -21.45 18.82
N VAL A 499 21.23 -22.25 19.72
CA VAL A 499 20.04 -23.06 19.42
C VAL A 499 18.81 -22.36 19.99
N ILE A 500 17.94 -21.91 19.10
CA ILE A 500 16.64 -21.32 19.45
C ILE A 500 15.59 -22.44 19.49
N THR A 501 14.87 -22.56 20.61
CA THR A 501 13.90 -23.64 20.82
C THR A 501 12.73 -23.25 21.73
N VAL A 502 11.81 -24.18 21.93
CA VAL A 502 10.69 -24.11 22.88
C VAL A 502 10.63 -25.42 23.69
N PRO A 503 9.97 -25.46 24.86
CA PRO A 503 9.88 -26.66 25.69
C PRO A 503 9.41 -27.92 24.96
N SER A 504 8.41 -27.82 24.09
CA SER A 504 7.91 -28.98 23.33
C SER A 504 8.97 -29.56 22.40
N GLY A 505 9.73 -28.71 21.71
CA GLY A 505 10.81 -29.17 20.82
C GLY A 505 11.91 -29.92 21.56
N LEU A 506 12.26 -29.48 22.77
CA LEU A 506 13.23 -30.18 23.64
C LEU A 506 12.68 -31.51 24.16
N LYS A 507 11.41 -31.56 24.55
CA LYS A 507 10.74 -32.78 25.02
C LYS A 507 10.63 -33.83 23.90
N GLU A 508 10.31 -33.40 22.68
CA GLU A 508 10.19 -34.26 21.48
C GLU A 508 11.55 -34.73 20.94
N HIS A 509 12.59 -33.90 21.07
CA HIS A 509 13.93 -34.19 20.55
C HIS A 509 15.03 -34.05 21.61
N PRO A 510 15.06 -34.92 22.64
CA PRO A 510 16.03 -34.81 23.74
C PRO A 510 17.50 -34.97 23.30
N GLN A 511 17.76 -35.61 22.16
CA GLN A 511 19.11 -35.74 21.60
C GLN A 511 19.70 -34.39 21.16
N LEU A 512 18.86 -33.42 20.76
CA LEU A 512 19.32 -32.06 20.45
C LEU A 512 19.99 -31.46 21.68
N LEU A 513 19.38 -31.61 22.85
CA LEU A 513 19.92 -31.10 24.10
C LEU A 513 21.27 -31.74 24.45
N ALA A 514 21.42 -33.04 24.21
CA ALA A 514 22.69 -33.74 24.41
C ALA A 514 23.80 -33.18 23.52
N SER A 515 23.50 -32.91 22.24
CA SER A 515 24.44 -32.31 21.29
C SER A 515 24.84 -30.89 21.70
N VAL A 516 23.87 -30.04 22.05
CA VAL A 516 24.12 -28.65 22.49
C VAL A 516 24.98 -28.63 23.75
N ALA A 517 24.67 -29.50 24.72
CA ALA A 517 25.45 -29.64 25.94
C ALA A 517 26.90 -30.05 25.67
N LYS A 518 27.10 -31.06 24.79
CA LYS A 518 28.41 -31.59 24.44
C LYS A 518 29.29 -30.55 23.74
N SER A 519 28.73 -29.76 22.83
CA SER A 519 29.46 -28.71 22.11
C SER A 519 29.72 -27.47 22.98
N GLY A 520 28.96 -27.30 24.07
CA GLY A 520 28.99 -26.08 24.89
C GLY A 520 28.30 -24.89 24.23
N ASP A 521 27.36 -25.17 23.33
CA ASP A 521 26.55 -24.18 22.63
C ASP A 521 25.53 -23.52 23.57
N THR A 522 25.08 -22.32 23.20
CA THR A 522 24.05 -21.60 23.96
C THR A 522 22.67 -22.07 23.52
N LEU A 523 21.83 -22.42 24.49
CA LEU A 523 20.42 -22.72 24.29
C LEU A 523 19.57 -21.49 24.65
N ALA A 524 18.75 -21.00 23.72
CA ALA A 524 17.77 -19.94 23.94
C ALA A 524 16.35 -20.52 23.85
N ILE A 525 15.64 -20.57 24.97
CA ILE A 525 14.33 -21.20 25.11
C ILE A 525 13.26 -20.11 25.19
N PHE A 526 12.40 -20.09 24.18
CA PHE A 526 11.16 -19.29 24.14
C PHE A 526 10.04 -20.01 24.89
N MET A 527 9.08 -19.24 25.43
CA MET A 527 7.86 -19.77 26.06
C MET A 527 8.14 -20.84 27.11
N GLY A 528 9.23 -20.69 27.87
CA GLY A 528 9.74 -21.74 28.76
C GLY A 528 9.61 -21.46 30.25
N LEU A 529 9.24 -20.25 30.67
CA LEU A 529 9.27 -19.84 32.08
C LEU A 529 8.46 -20.77 32.99
N LYS A 530 7.27 -21.20 32.55
CA LYS A 530 6.39 -22.08 33.32
C LYS A 530 6.85 -23.54 33.26
N GLU A 531 7.27 -23.99 32.09
CA GLU A 531 7.63 -25.38 31.80
C GLU A 531 9.06 -25.74 32.22
N PHE A 532 9.91 -24.75 32.54
CA PHE A 532 11.31 -24.99 32.89
C PHE A 532 11.48 -25.95 34.09
N SER A 533 10.63 -25.80 35.11
CA SER A 533 10.62 -26.68 36.28
C SER A 533 10.35 -28.14 35.90
N GLU A 534 9.44 -28.39 34.95
CA GLU A 534 9.15 -29.73 34.45
C GLU A 534 10.28 -30.29 33.58
N MET A 535 11.04 -29.43 32.91
CA MET A 535 12.18 -29.81 32.08
C MET A 535 13.46 -30.06 32.88
N ARG A 536 13.48 -29.74 34.18
CA ARG A 536 14.67 -29.88 35.01
C ARG A 536 15.32 -31.28 34.97
N PRO A 537 14.56 -32.39 35.07
CA PRO A 537 15.14 -33.73 34.95
C PRO A 537 15.76 -34.01 33.56
N LEU A 538 15.27 -33.36 32.51
CA LEU A 538 15.85 -33.46 31.18
C LEU A 538 17.19 -32.71 31.10
N PHE A 539 17.30 -31.52 31.70
CA PHE A 539 18.53 -30.74 31.74
C PHE A 539 19.62 -31.41 32.59
N ASP A 540 19.27 -31.93 33.77
CA ASP A 540 20.21 -32.57 34.70
C ASP A 540 20.91 -33.82 34.11
N ARG A 541 20.37 -34.40 33.02
CA ARG A 541 21.03 -35.51 32.30
C ARG A 541 22.29 -35.09 31.54
N TYR A 542 22.39 -33.82 31.15
CA TYR A 542 23.41 -33.36 30.21
C TYR A 542 24.21 -32.15 30.72
N TYR A 543 23.68 -31.40 31.68
CA TYR A 543 24.30 -30.21 32.21
C TYR A 543 24.61 -30.34 33.71
N PRO A 544 25.79 -29.88 34.17
CA PRO A 544 26.05 -29.73 35.60
C PRO A 544 25.14 -28.65 36.19
N GLY A 545 24.81 -28.78 37.48
CA GLY A 545 23.95 -27.83 38.18
C GLY A 545 24.46 -26.39 38.15
N GLU A 546 25.77 -26.19 38.02
CA GLU A 546 26.39 -24.86 37.98
C GLU A 546 26.44 -24.24 36.59
N THR A 547 25.83 -24.89 35.59
CA THR A 547 25.69 -24.32 34.25
C THR A 547 24.97 -22.96 34.34
N PRO A 548 25.55 -21.88 33.81
CA PRO A 548 24.93 -20.57 33.79
C PRO A 548 23.55 -20.58 33.13
N VAL A 549 22.60 -19.87 33.74
CA VAL A 549 21.24 -19.65 33.24
C VAL A 549 20.89 -18.18 33.38
N ASN A 550 20.52 -17.53 32.27
CA ASN A 550 19.99 -16.17 32.27
C ASN A 550 18.47 -16.21 32.01
N LEU A 551 17.70 -15.65 32.93
CA LEU A 551 16.26 -15.45 32.78
C LEU A 551 16.04 -13.99 32.37
N VAL A 552 15.55 -13.78 31.15
CA VAL A 552 15.31 -12.45 30.59
C VAL A 552 13.82 -12.22 30.51
N TYR A 553 13.31 -11.27 31.29
CA TYR A 553 11.90 -10.90 31.35
C TYR A 553 11.63 -9.64 30.55
N SER A 554 10.49 -9.60 29.85
CA SER A 554 9.96 -8.42 29.15
C SER A 554 10.99 -7.69 28.27
N ALA A 555 11.85 -8.44 27.58
CA ALA A 555 12.93 -7.86 26.78
C ALA A 555 12.39 -6.90 25.71
N GLY A 556 12.88 -5.66 25.69
CA GLY A 556 12.41 -4.62 24.77
C GLY A 556 11.12 -3.92 25.20
N ILE A 557 10.73 -4.03 26.47
CA ILE A 557 9.65 -3.23 27.09
C ILE A 557 10.23 -2.40 28.24
N ALA A 558 10.49 -1.11 27.97
CA ALA A 558 11.09 -0.18 28.89
C ALA A 558 10.33 -0.12 30.22
N GLY A 559 11.09 -0.08 31.32
CA GLY A 559 10.56 -0.02 32.69
C GLY A 559 10.11 -1.36 33.26
N SER A 560 9.94 -2.41 32.45
CA SER A 560 9.58 -3.76 32.91
C SER A 560 10.63 -4.83 32.60
N GLU A 561 11.58 -4.52 31.70
CA GLU A 561 12.65 -5.43 31.34
C GLU A 561 13.55 -5.77 32.54
N ARG A 562 13.91 -7.04 32.68
CA ARG A 562 14.79 -7.50 33.77
C ARG A 562 15.61 -8.71 33.36
N LEU A 563 16.88 -8.70 33.74
CA LEU A 563 17.79 -9.82 33.57
C LEU A 563 18.15 -10.42 34.94
N VAL A 564 17.87 -11.71 35.13
CA VAL A 564 18.31 -12.47 36.30
C VAL A 564 19.35 -13.49 35.86
N ARG A 565 20.59 -13.32 36.32
CA ARG A 565 21.66 -14.31 36.15
C ARG A 565 21.58 -15.34 37.28
N SER A 566 21.65 -16.62 36.94
CA SER A 566 21.50 -17.74 37.85
C SER A 566 22.31 -18.95 37.35
N THR A 567 22.14 -20.10 37.98
CA THR A 567 22.64 -21.40 37.54
C THR A 567 21.48 -22.36 37.35
N LEU A 568 21.70 -23.46 36.63
CA LEU A 568 20.67 -24.49 36.44
C LEU A 568 20.10 -24.96 37.79
N LYS A 569 20.96 -25.12 38.80
CA LYS A 569 20.62 -25.49 40.19
C LYS A 569 19.58 -24.55 40.80
N ASP A 570 19.78 -23.24 40.69
CA ASP A 570 18.97 -22.22 41.37
C ASP A 570 17.82 -21.67 40.50
N ALA A 571 17.87 -21.86 39.19
CA ALA A 571 16.93 -21.27 38.24
C ALA A 571 15.46 -21.62 38.53
N VAL A 572 15.18 -22.86 38.96
CA VAL A 572 13.81 -23.28 39.34
C VAL A 572 13.28 -22.49 40.53
N THR A 573 14.11 -22.28 41.56
CA THR A 573 13.73 -21.48 42.73
C THR A 573 13.48 -20.03 42.34
N ARG A 574 14.36 -19.46 41.50
CA ARG A 574 14.21 -18.09 40.98
C ARG A 574 12.92 -17.94 40.18
N LEU A 575 12.67 -18.85 39.24
CA LEU A 575 11.45 -18.87 38.42
C LEU A 575 10.20 -19.01 39.27
N ASN A 576 10.18 -19.88 40.28
CA ASN A 576 9.01 -20.07 41.14
C ASN A 576 8.69 -18.81 41.95
N ALA A 577 9.70 -18.12 42.47
CA ALA A 577 9.54 -16.88 43.23
C ALA A 577 9.13 -15.67 42.37
N ASP A 578 9.38 -15.70 41.06
CA ASP A 578 9.09 -14.59 40.16
C ASP A 578 7.59 -14.49 39.83
N PRO A 579 6.94 -13.31 39.89
CA PRO A 579 5.54 -13.18 39.50
C PRO A 579 5.31 -13.33 37.99
N GLU A 580 6.30 -13.03 37.15
CA GLU A 580 6.17 -13.15 35.69
C GLU A 580 6.39 -14.60 35.25
N LYS A 581 5.41 -15.18 34.54
CA LYS A 581 5.41 -16.59 34.13
C LYS A 581 5.28 -16.80 32.62
N PHE A 582 5.11 -15.73 31.85
CA PHE A 582 4.78 -15.78 30.42
C PHE A 582 5.78 -14.98 29.58
N LEU A 583 6.04 -13.72 29.94
CA LEU A 583 6.89 -12.82 29.15
C LEU A 583 8.37 -12.97 29.52
N GLY A 584 9.02 -14.01 28.97
CA GLY A 584 10.47 -14.11 29.06
C GLY A 584 11.11 -15.21 28.23
N LEU A 585 12.43 -15.09 28.10
CA LEU A 585 13.33 -16.02 27.44
C LEU A 585 14.32 -16.58 28.45
N ILE A 586 14.69 -17.85 28.28
CA ILE A 586 15.68 -18.52 29.12
C ILE A 586 16.89 -18.85 28.27
N TYR A 587 18.07 -18.39 28.69
CA TYR A 587 19.33 -18.75 28.08
C TYR A 587 20.09 -19.68 29.00
N MET A 588 20.67 -20.75 28.47
CA MET A 588 21.45 -21.72 29.23
C MET A 588 22.65 -22.17 28.43
N GLY A 589 23.82 -22.25 29.07
CA GLY A 589 25.02 -22.78 28.43
C GLY A 589 26.28 -22.48 29.23
N PRO A 590 27.33 -23.33 29.13
CA PRO A 590 28.55 -23.19 29.92
C PRO A 590 29.36 -21.93 29.59
N ARG A 591 29.16 -21.33 28.41
CA ARG A 591 29.88 -20.13 27.94
C ARG A 591 29.06 -18.84 28.04
N LEU A 592 27.88 -18.88 28.65
CA LEU A 592 26.93 -17.75 28.65
C LEU A 592 27.46 -16.48 29.36
N ASP A 593 28.47 -16.63 30.22
CA ASP A 593 29.10 -15.52 30.96
C ASP A 593 30.34 -14.92 30.27
N VAL A 594 30.77 -15.47 29.13
CA VAL A 594 31.95 -15.01 28.37
C VAL A 594 31.72 -13.64 27.75
N ARG A 595 32.66 -12.70 27.93
CA ARG A 595 32.58 -11.36 27.30
C ARG A 595 33.08 -11.40 25.86
N PHE A 596 32.59 -10.47 25.04
CA PHE A 596 33.12 -10.22 23.70
C PHE A 596 34.64 -9.93 23.79
N GLY A 597 35.45 -10.74 23.12
CA GLY A 597 36.91 -10.66 23.13
C GLY A 597 37.64 -11.58 24.12
N GLU A 598 36.91 -12.31 24.96
CA GLU A 598 37.47 -13.33 25.88
C GLU A 598 37.28 -14.77 25.36
N CYS A 599 36.79 -14.93 24.11
CA CYS A 599 36.70 -16.24 23.47
C CYS A 599 38.13 -16.68 23.06
N PRO A 600 38.60 -17.86 23.51
CA PRO A 600 39.93 -18.37 23.16
C PRO A 600 40.08 -18.69 21.67
#